data_AF-A0A6J7S754-F1
#
_entry.id   AF-A0A6J7S754-F1
#
_cell.length_a   1.000
_cell.length_b   1.000
_cell.length_c   1.000
_cell.angle_alpha   90.00
_cell.angle_beta   90.00
_cell.angle_gamma   90.00
#
_symmetry.space_group_name_H-M   'P 1'
#
loop_
_entity.id
_entity.type
_entity.pdbx_description
1 polymer ?
#
loop_
_entity_poly.entity_id
_entity_poly.type
_entity_poly.pdbx_seq_one_letter_code
_entity_poly.pdbx_strand_id
1 'polypeptide(L)'
;MNQPTFRSPAGRTLVVFGDPSLLTMDRMEEFGRRIDTDPRIASLSLTANSELSDRWLRSSAPMGPVVAIAHDAQDLVGELPQESDEEALRAWCTAASERGLWHDWWLSNHRDVARAEIVVHESQIDTNEANDPSSSHFATTHTQALKARNLDLAIDATWLGPHQTGAQVLTTAAIEALARDERIAKITLFGIDELPVYAKHLATLAKVRLSAADESAFDEPADVVWYPNQIDGRSDISTARDYGRRVVTTYLDLIAYDIPRYHGSTDAWNAYRSMQRRIALSVDGVTTISADVAHRLQEETPRLEHDRVQPITLGLDHITAENAPDQPDSDLNDLVKNLGDKRFVLVLGNDFQHKNRDFAIAVWQQVLQAGEACELVLAGLHVKSSSSKQGEEELLAKHVDLRGSAHTIGHVTPASREWLLANAHAVLYPSSAEGFGFVPYEAAALGTPTTFASFGPLKEVSGVNTTPKLWTIDAFAKDLTALLSDPQAADLRIAHLQAAIAQHTWDGFARTLIDFFQHVIAMPTVFTSTVAGTAAADSALASIMSSKAYRATEKLRKVKNKFSKG
;
A
#
# COMPACT_ATOMS: atom_id res chain seq x y z
N MET A 1 2.96 44.51 41.75
CA MET A 1 4.30 43.91 41.96
C MET A 1 5.04 44.05 40.64
N ASN A 2 6.29 44.52 40.62
CA ASN A 2 7.06 44.57 39.38
C ASN A 2 7.26 43.13 38.89
N GLN A 3 6.96 42.88 37.61
CA GLN A 3 7.14 41.56 37.04
C GLN A 3 8.62 41.14 37.08
N PRO A 4 8.93 39.85 37.28
CA PRO A 4 10.29 39.36 37.27
C PRO A 4 10.98 39.69 35.94
N THR A 5 12.27 40.04 35.99
CA THR A 5 13.06 40.32 34.79
C THR A 5 14.39 39.59 34.85
N PHE A 6 14.94 39.27 33.67
CA PHE A 6 16.31 38.80 33.53
C PHE A 6 16.96 39.36 32.28
N ARG A 7 18.29 39.23 32.18
CA ARG A 7 19.06 39.72 31.02
C ARG A 7 19.64 38.55 30.24
N SER A 8 19.54 38.64 28.92
CA SER A 8 20.22 37.74 28.00
C SER A 8 21.74 37.99 27.99
N PRO A 9 22.56 37.07 27.44
CA PRO A 9 24.00 37.26 27.26
C PRO A 9 24.38 38.53 26.47
N ALA A 10 23.60 38.91 25.45
CA ALA A 10 23.81 40.15 24.69
C ALA A 10 23.21 41.39 25.38
N GLY A 11 22.62 41.23 26.56
CA GLY A 11 22.15 42.32 27.41
C GLY A 11 20.70 42.74 27.20
N ARG A 12 19.90 42.01 26.41
CA ARG A 12 18.46 42.26 26.25
C ARG A 12 17.74 41.93 27.55
N THR A 13 16.92 42.86 28.05
CA THR A 13 16.11 42.62 29.25
C THR A 13 14.81 41.93 28.83
N LEU A 14 14.49 40.78 29.42
CA LEU A 14 13.21 40.11 29.26
C LEU A 14 12.35 40.28 30.52
N VAL A 15 11.08 40.61 30.31
CA VAL A 15 10.04 40.66 31.35
C VAL A 15 9.27 39.34 31.32
N VAL A 16 9.14 38.70 32.48
CA VAL A 16 8.56 37.37 32.61
C VAL A 16 7.13 37.46 33.13
N PHE A 17 6.22 36.87 32.37
CA PHE A 17 4.82 36.67 32.71
C PHE A 17 4.59 35.19 33.07
N GLY A 18 3.80 34.96 34.12
CA GLY A 18 3.49 33.63 34.66
C GLY A 18 4.40 33.17 35.79
N ASP A 19 4.64 31.87 35.94
CA ASP A 19 5.39 31.33 37.08
C ASP A 19 6.91 31.39 36.83
N PRO A 20 7.65 32.36 37.44
CA PRO A 20 9.08 32.50 37.21
C PRO A 20 9.89 31.32 37.77
N SER A 21 9.34 30.50 38.67
CA SER A 21 10.06 29.35 39.22
C SER A 21 10.34 28.26 38.17
N LEU A 22 9.59 28.27 37.07
CA LEU A 22 9.80 27.38 35.93
C LEU A 22 10.98 27.81 35.05
N LEU A 23 11.48 29.05 35.16
CA LEU A 23 12.71 29.49 34.52
C LEU A 23 13.91 29.23 35.43
N THR A 24 14.33 27.96 35.50
CA THR A 24 15.60 27.60 36.15
C THR A 24 16.78 28.27 35.45
N MET A 25 17.95 28.31 36.11
CA MET A 25 19.16 28.93 35.52
C MET A 25 19.47 28.43 34.10
N ASP A 26 19.38 27.12 33.87
CA ASP A 26 19.64 26.52 32.56
C ASP A 26 18.60 26.96 31.51
N ARG A 27 17.32 27.06 31.91
CA ARG A 27 16.24 27.52 31.02
C ARG A 27 16.36 29.01 30.71
N MET A 28 16.78 29.83 31.69
CA MET A 28 17.10 31.24 31.48
C MET A 28 18.27 31.42 30.51
N GLU A 29 19.29 30.56 30.60
CA GLU A 29 20.42 30.56 29.67
C GLU A 29 19.98 30.19 28.25
N GLU A 30 19.13 29.17 28.08
CA GLU A 30 18.57 28.80 26.78
C GLU A 30 17.68 29.91 26.19
N PHE A 31 16.79 30.50 26.99
CA PHE A 31 15.98 31.66 26.58
C PHE A 31 16.87 32.83 26.18
N GLY A 32 17.90 33.13 26.99
CA GLY A 32 18.88 34.18 26.71
C GLY A 32 19.63 33.93 25.40
N ARG A 33 20.08 32.69 25.15
CA ARG A 33 20.72 32.34 23.89
C ARG A 33 19.76 32.48 22.71
N ARG A 34 18.50 32.04 22.84
CA ARG A 34 17.52 32.10 21.76
C ARG A 34 17.14 33.54 21.40
N ILE A 35 16.78 34.37 22.37
CA ILE A 35 16.33 35.76 22.12
C ILE A 35 17.41 36.61 21.44
N ASP A 36 18.69 36.27 21.65
CA ASP A 36 19.82 36.97 21.04
C ASP A 36 20.12 36.50 19.60
N THR A 37 19.49 35.41 19.12
CA THR A 37 19.72 34.92 17.75
C THR A 37 19.12 35.80 16.68
N ASP A 38 18.03 36.51 16.97
CA ASP A 38 17.40 37.44 16.05
C ASP A 38 16.67 38.56 16.82
N PRO A 39 16.96 39.85 16.54
CA PRO A 39 16.33 40.96 17.24
C PRO A 39 14.82 41.04 17.01
N ARG A 40 14.28 40.36 15.99
CA ARG A 40 12.84 40.35 15.68
C ARG A 40 12.05 39.36 16.55
N ILE A 41 12.71 38.52 17.33
CA ILE A 41 12.02 37.69 18.33
C ILE A 41 11.56 38.64 19.46
N ALA A 42 10.25 38.79 19.59
CA ALA A 42 9.60 39.65 20.59
C ALA A 42 9.31 38.91 21.89
N SER A 43 8.98 37.62 21.82
CA SER A 43 8.76 36.82 23.02
C SER A 43 9.17 35.36 22.84
N LEU A 44 9.48 34.75 23.98
CA LEU A 44 9.77 33.33 24.14
C LEU A 44 8.77 32.73 25.13
N SER A 45 8.16 31.61 24.79
CA SER A 45 7.25 30.91 25.68
C SER A 45 7.80 29.55 26.07
N LEU A 46 7.59 29.12 27.31
CA LEU A 46 7.87 27.75 27.74
C LEU A 46 6.57 26.97 27.66
N THR A 47 6.51 25.95 26.81
CA THR A 47 5.27 25.27 26.46
C THR A 47 5.39 23.77 26.75
N ALA A 48 4.39 23.22 27.44
CA ALA A 48 4.35 21.78 27.71
C ALA A 48 4.08 21.01 26.41
N ASN A 49 4.86 19.96 26.17
CA ASN A 49 4.60 19.00 25.10
C ASN A 49 4.96 17.60 25.61
N SER A 50 4.03 16.65 25.58
CA SER A 50 4.26 15.32 26.16
C SER A 50 5.31 14.50 25.41
N GLU A 51 5.55 14.80 24.14
CA GLU A 51 6.38 14.01 23.22
C GLU A 51 7.74 14.65 22.93
N LEU A 52 7.81 15.99 22.92
CA LEU A 52 8.97 16.78 22.51
C LEU A 52 9.61 17.52 23.68
N SER A 53 10.94 17.51 23.72
CA SER A 53 11.74 18.39 24.59
C SER A 53 12.77 19.15 23.77
N ASP A 54 13.17 20.30 24.27
CA ASP A 54 14.32 21.09 23.82
C ASP A 54 14.27 21.56 22.36
N ARG A 55 13.06 21.84 21.84
CA ARG A 55 12.88 22.35 20.48
C ARG A 55 12.21 23.71 20.45
N TRP A 56 12.77 24.61 19.65
CA TRP A 56 12.17 25.92 19.35
C TRP A 56 11.26 25.82 18.13
N LEU A 57 10.04 26.34 18.26
CA LEU A 57 9.05 26.43 17.20
C LEU A 57 8.60 27.89 17.08
N ARG A 58 8.65 28.44 15.86
CA ARG A 58 8.11 29.79 15.60
C ARG A 58 6.59 29.74 15.62
N SER A 59 5.96 30.69 16.30
CA SER A 59 4.50 30.77 16.43
C SER A 59 3.96 32.14 16.05
N SER A 60 2.64 32.20 15.86
CA SER A 60 1.90 33.45 15.60
C SER A 60 1.59 34.22 16.88
N ALA A 61 1.56 33.56 18.05
CA ALA A 61 1.32 34.17 19.35
C ALA A 61 2.13 33.46 20.46
N PRO A 62 2.34 34.07 21.65
CA PRO A 62 2.86 33.36 22.81
C PRO A 62 1.87 32.33 23.37
N MET A 63 2.38 31.30 24.06
CA MET A 63 1.55 30.28 24.72
C MET A 63 2.31 29.56 25.84
N GLY A 64 1.66 29.34 26.97
CA GLY A 64 2.13 28.42 28.00
C GLY A 64 2.11 29.02 29.40
N PRO A 65 2.67 28.29 30.38
CA PRO A 65 2.80 28.76 31.77
C PRO A 65 3.82 29.89 31.97
N VAL A 66 4.73 30.11 31.02
CA VAL A 66 5.70 31.22 31.07
C VAL A 66 5.83 31.87 29.72
N VAL A 67 5.79 33.20 29.70
CA VAL A 67 6.10 34.02 28.53
C VAL A 67 7.12 35.08 28.92
N ALA A 68 8.28 35.11 28.27
CA ALA A 68 9.31 36.10 28.45
C ALA A 68 9.31 37.07 27.26
N ILE A 69 9.01 38.34 27.50
CA ILE A 69 8.90 39.38 26.45
C ILE A 69 10.11 40.30 26.50
N ALA A 70 10.69 40.59 25.35
CA ALA A 70 11.81 41.51 25.26
C ALA A 70 11.36 42.96 25.50
N HIS A 71 11.87 43.57 26.56
CA HIS A 71 11.51 44.93 26.99
C HIS A 71 11.95 46.00 25.97
N ASP A 72 12.98 45.71 25.17
CA ASP A 72 13.50 46.63 24.16
C ASP A 72 12.52 46.87 22.98
N ALA A 73 11.48 46.05 22.86
CA ALA A 73 10.43 46.22 21.84
C ALA A 73 9.34 47.24 22.23
N GLN A 74 9.30 47.73 23.48
CA GLN A 74 8.20 48.57 23.96
C GLN A 74 8.09 49.92 23.22
N ASP A 75 9.20 50.48 22.76
CA ASP A 75 9.18 51.77 22.03
C ASP A 75 8.58 51.61 20.62
N LEU A 76 8.64 50.40 20.07
CA LEU A 76 8.09 50.06 18.76
C LEU A 76 6.63 49.60 18.83
N VAL A 77 6.29 48.83 19.87
CA VAL A 77 5.00 48.14 19.99
C VAL A 77 4.03 48.90 20.92
N GLY A 78 4.55 49.53 21.97
CA GLY A 78 3.78 50.12 23.07
C GLY A 78 4.26 49.59 24.43
N GLU A 79 3.85 50.24 25.52
CA GLU A 79 4.21 49.80 26.87
C GLU A 79 3.74 48.37 27.15
N LEU A 80 4.56 47.58 27.85
CA LEU A 80 4.22 46.23 28.26
C LEU A 80 3.11 46.24 29.33
N PRO A 81 2.19 45.26 29.33
CA PRO A 81 1.16 45.16 30.35
C PRO A 81 1.78 44.95 31.73
N GLN A 82 1.29 45.70 32.72
CA GLN A 82 1.82 45.66 34.09
C GLN A 82 1.35 44.43 34.88
N GLU A 83 0.19 43.89 34.53
CA GLU A 83 -0.39 42.69 35.16
C GLU A 83 -0.30 41.51 34.19
N SER A 84 -0.31 40.29 34.73
CA SER A 84 -0.38 39.06 33.94
C SER A 84 -1.82 38.79 33.45
N ASP A 85 -2.38 39.78 32.76
CA ASP A 85 -3.66 39.67 32.06
C ASP A 85 -3.43 39.10 30.65
N GLU A 86 -4.08 37.97 30.36
CA GLU A 86 -3.93 37.27 29.08
C GLU A 86 -4.38 38.15 27.90
N GLU A 87 -5.47 38.90 28.05
CA GLU A 87 -6.02 39.72 26.97
C GLU A 87 -5.05 40.85 26.59
N ALA A 88 -4.55 41.59 27.58
CA ALA A 88 -3.55 42.63 27.37
C ALA A 88 -2.23 42.08 26.81
N LEU A 89 -1.78 40.91 27.29
CA LEU A 89 -0.55 40.27 26.82
C LEU A 89 -0.67 39.82 25.36
N ARG A 90 -1.81 39.24 24.98
CA ARG A 90 -2.11 38.88 23.60
C ARG A 90 -2.22 40.11 22.71
N ALA A 91 -2.90 41.16 23.15
CA ALA A 91 -3.04 42.39 22.38
C ALA A 91 -1.66 43.01 22.05
N TRP A 92 -0.75 43.05 23.03
CA TRP A 92 0.62 43.52 22.81
C TRP A 92 1.38 42.62 21.82
N CYS A 93 1.27 41.30 21.95
CA CYS A 93 1.94 40.36 21.06
C CYS A 93 1.40 40.41 19.62
N THR A 94 0.09 40.60 19.45
CA THR A 94 -0.52 40.86 18.15
C THR A 94 0.06 42.14 17.53
N ALA A 95 0.13 43.23 18.29
CA ALA A 95 0.73 44.47 17.80
C ALA A 95 2.22 44.31 17.45
N ALA A 96 2.96 43.47 18.19
CA ALA A 96 4.34 43.13 17.86
C ALA A 96 4.43 42.38 16.52
N SER A 97 3.54 41.41 16.30
CA SER A 97 3.45 40.66 15.05
C SER A 97 3.06 41.55 13.86
N GLU A 98 2.14 42.50 14.04
CA GLU A 98 1.77 43.51 13.01
C GLU A 98 2.95 44.42 12.63
N ARG A 99 3.94 44.58 13.51
CA ARG A 99 5.20 45.29 13.27
C ARG A 99 6.28 44.40 12.62
N GLY A 100 5.98 43.12 12.36
CA GLY A 100 6.92 42.16 11.77
C GLY A 100 7.85 41.47 12.77
N LEU A 101 7.60 41.60 14.07
CA LEU A 101 8.24 40.79 15.09
C LEU A 101 7.53 39.41 15.16
N TRP A 102 8.10 38.45 15.88
CA TRP A 102 7.44 37.15 16.07
C TRP A 102 7.72 36.53 17.44
N HIS A 103 7.07 35.41 17.68
CA HIS A 103 7.09 34.67 18.93
C HIS A 103 7.68 33.28 18.68
N ASP A 104 8.41 32.75 19.66
CA ASP A 104 8.87 31.37 19.62
C ASP A 104 8.43 30.62 20.88
N TRP A 105 8.12 29.34 20.72
CA TRP A 105 7.82 28.41 21.80
C TRP A 105 8.99 27.45 21.99
N TRP A 106 9.37 27.23 23.24
CA TRP A 106 10.25 26.15 23.63
C TRP A 106 9.41 24.99 24.15
N LEU A 107 9.35 23.92 23.35
CA LEU A 107 8.60 22.72 23.67
C LEU A 107 9.36 21.89 24.71
N SER A 108 8.72 21.61 25.84
CA SER A 108 9.33 20.89 26.97
C SER A 108 8.43 19.73 27.43
N ASN A 109 9.03 18.56 27.62
CA ASN A 109 8.35 17.38 28.20
C ASN A 109 8.50 17.26 29.72
N HIS A 110 9.11 18.26 30.37
CA HIS A 110 9.29 18.25 31.81
C HIS A 110 7.94 18.36 32.55
N ARG A 111 7.79 17.52 33.59
CA ARG A 111 6.54 17.37 34.35
C ARG A 111 6.13 18.62 35.13
N ASP A 112 7.08 19.46 35.51
CA ASP A 112 6.84 20.74 36.18
C ASP A 112 6.13 21.71 35.24
N VAL A 113 6.59 21.81 33.98
CA VAL A 113 5.96 22.62 32.92
C VAL A 113 4.55 22.11 32.60
N ALA A 114 4.38 20.79 32.48
CA ALA A 114 3.07 20.19 32.16
C ALA A 114 2.01 20.32 33.27
N ARG A 115 2.42 20.59 34.52
CA ARG A 115 1.51 20.76 35.66
C ARG A 115 1.26 22.21 36.03
N ALA A 116 2.01 23.13 35.44
CA ALA A 116 1.90 24.54 35.72
C ALA A 116 0.61 25.13 35.15
N GLU A 117 0.11 26.17 35.79
CA GLU A 117 -1.06 26.92 35.30
C GLU A 117 -0.68 27.69 34.04
N ILE A 118 -1.50 27.55 32.99
CA ILE A 118 -1.29 28.24 31.71
C ILE A 118 -1.69 29.71 31.88
N VAL A 119 -0.81 30.61 31.45
CA VAL A 119 -1.03 32.06 31.55
C VAL A 119 -1.44 32.66 30.21
N VAL A 120 -1.04 32.02 29.11
CA VAL A 120 -1.55 32.34 27.77
C VAL A 120 -1.92 31.05 27.06
N HIS A 121 -3.18 30.93 26.66
CA HIS A 121 -3.65 29.76 25.93
C HIS A 121 -3.17 29.73 24.46
N GLU A 122 -3.39 28.62 23.76
CA GLU A 122 -3.08 28.54 22.33
C GLU A 122 -3.93 29.52 21.51
N SER A 123 -3.38 30.05 20.42
CA SER A 123 -4.14 30.87 19.47
C SER A 123 -4.83 30.00 18.42
N GLN A 124 -5.97 30.45 17.89
CA GLN A 124 -6.67 29.70 16.84
C GLN A 124 -5.82 29.48 15.57
N ILE A 125 -4.93 30.44 15.24
CA ILE A 125 -4.04 30.31 14.09
C ILE A 125 -3.04 29.18 14.33
N ASP A 126 -2.41 29.13 15.50
CA ASP A 126 -1.44 28.08 15.81
C ASP A 126 -2.14 26.71 15.93
N THR A 127 -3.37 26.64 16.45
CA THR A 127 -4.18 25.41 16.41
C THR A 127 -4.48 24.97 14.98
N ASN A 128 -4.78 25.90 14.06
CA ASN A 128 -5.00 25.56 12.65
C ASN A 128 -3.70 25.07 11.99
N GLU A 129 -2.57 25.74 12.24
CA GLU A 129 -1.24 25.36 11.75
C GLU A 129 -0.80 23.99 12.29
N ALA A 130 -1.08 23.69 13.57
CA ALA A 130 -0.80 22.38 14.16
C ALA A 130 -1.60 21.26 13.49
N ASN A 131 -2.74 21.57 12.86
CA ASN A 131 -3.61 20.65 12.14
C ASN A 131 -3.43 20.68 10.61
N ASP A 132 -2.63 21.60 10.07
CA ASP A 132 -2.35 21.70 8.62
C ASP A 132 -1.12 20.85 8.25
N PRO A 133 -1.25 19.77 7.46
CA PRO A 133 -0.14 18.90 7.09
C PRO A 133 1.02 19.57 6.34
N SER A 134 0.80 20.77 5.79
CA SER A 134 1.83 21.57 5.12
C SER A 134 2.61 22.50 6.05
N SER A 135 2.16 22.64 7.31
CA SER A 135 2.75 23.52 8.30
C SER A 135 3.98 22.92 9.00
N SER A 136 4.91 23.80 9.38
CA SER A 136 6.02 23.46 10.28
C SER A 136 5.55 23.04 11.68
N HIS A 137 4.38 23.52 12.14
CA HIS A 137 3.77 23.13 13.41
C HIS A 137 3.35 21.67 13.37
N PHE A 138 2.55 21.28 12.36
CA PHE A 138 2.15 19.89 12.15
C PHE A 138 3.35 18.95 12.05
N ALA A 139 4.35 19.29 11.23
CA ALA A 139 5.55 18.46 11.07
C ALA A 139 6.29 18.24 12.40
N THR A 140 6.32 19.24 13.26
CA THR A 140 6.99 19.19 14.56
C THR A 140 6.19 18.39 15.58
N THR A 141 4.90 18.68 15.74
CA THR A 141 4.04 18.12 16.80
C THR A 141 3.51 16.72 16.50
N HIS A 142 3.20 16.40 15.24
CA HIS A 142 2.54 15.14 14.87
C HIS A 142 3.50 13.99 14.53
N THR A 143 4.71 14.27 14.05
CA THR A 143 5.64 13.23 13.58
C THR A 143 6.20 12.34 14.71
N GLN A 144 6.29 12.84 15.95
CA GLN A 144 6.85 12.09 17.08
C GLN A 144 5.82 11.29 17.87
N ALA A 145 4.61 11.82 18.07
CA ALA A 145 3.51 11.12 18.76
C ALA A 145 3.18 9.75 18.11
N LEU A 146 3.36 9.65 16.80
CA LEU A 146 3.13 8.42 16.02
C LEU A 146 4.19 7.33 16.25
N LYS A 147 5.41 7.68 16.67
CA LYS A 147 6.50 6.71 16.81
C LYS A 147 6.40 5.84 18.08
N ALA A 148 5.62 6.27 19.07
CA ALA A 148 5.58 5.66 20.40
C ALA A 148 4.31 4.80 20.67
N ARG A 149 3.37 4.72 19.72
CA ARG A 149 2.09 4.00 19.88
C ARG A 149 1.89 2.91 18.82
N ASN A 150 0.94 2.01 19.09
CA ASN A 150 0.43 1.07 18.10
C ASN A 150 -0.26 1.82 16.95
N LEU A 151 -0.14 1.31 15.74
CA LEU A 151 -0.62 1.96 14.52
C LEU A 151 -2.11 1.72 14.30
N ASP A 152 -2.81 2.80 13.97
CA ASP A 152 -4.13 2.75 13.35
C ASP A 152 -3.98 2.78 11.83
N LEU A 153 -4.60 1.81 11.15
CA LEU A 153 -4.54 1.67 9.70
C LEU A 153 -5.91 1.92 9.06
N ALA A 154 -5.91 2.63 7.93
CA ALA A 154 -7.01 2.66 6.98
C ALA A 154 -6.60 1.86 5.73
N ILE A 155 -7.42 0.95 5.23
CA ILE A 155 -7.06 0.10 4.08
C ILE A 155 -8.14 0.18 2.99
N ASP A 156 -7.73 0.50 1.76
CA ASP A 156 -8.64 0.51 0.61
C ASP A 156 -9.08 -0.92 0.27
N ALA A 157 -10.39 -1.13 0.33
CA ALA A 157 -11.05 -2.38 -0.03
C ALA A 157 -11.90 -2.27 -1.31
N THR A 158 -11.78 -1.16 -2.05
CA THR A 158 -12.54 -0.88 -3.28
C THR A 158 -12.31 -1.95 -4.35
N TRP A 159 -11.14 -2.60 -4.36
CA TRP A 159 -10.80 -3.67 -5.31
C TRP A 159 -11.37 -5.06 -4.93
N LEU A 160 -11.97 -5.25 -3.75
CA LEU A 160 -12.57 -6.53 -3.32
C LEU A 160 -13.87 -6.84 -4.10
N GLY A 161 -13.71 -7.21 -5.37
CA GLY A 161 -14.79 -7.61 -6.28
C GLY A 161 -15.39 -8.99 -5.95
N PRO A 162 -16.27 -9.51 -6.81
CA PRO A 162 -17.03 -10.74 -6.55
C PRO A 162 -16.19 -12.03 -6.62
N HIS A 163 -15.03 -11.99 -7.29
CA HIS A 163 -14.15 -13.13 -7.47
C HIS A 163 -12.79 -12.87 -6.80
N GLN A 164 -12.24 -13.91 -6.18
CA GLN A 164 -10.90 -13.86 -5.60
C GLN A 164 -9.86 -14.16 -6.69
N THR A 165 -8.90 -13.25 -6.86
CA THR A 165 -7.69 -13.45 -7.66
C THR A 165 -6.45 -13.21 -6.79
N GLY A 166 -5.24 -13.32 -7.34
CA GLY A 166 -4.00 -13.11 -6.57
C GLY A 166 -3.94 -11.77 -5.83
N ALA A 167 -4.48 -10.69 -6.41
CA ALA A 167 -4.55 -9.40 -5.74
C ALA A 167 -5.48 -9.42 -4.52
N GLN A 168 -6.64 -10.10 -4.60
CA GLN A 168 -7.53 -10.26 -3.46
C GLN A 168 -6.93 -11.16 -2.38
N VAL A 169 -6.23 -12.24 -2.76
CA VAL A 169 -5.50 -13.09 -1.80
C VAL A 169 -4.51 -12.25 -1.01
N LEU A 170 -3.71 -11.42 -1.69
CA LEU A 170 -2.79 -10.49 -1.05
C LEU A 170 -3.51 -9.61 -0.04
N THR A 171 -4.56 -8.92 -0.47
CA THR A 171 -5.28 -7.99 0.41
C THR A 171 -5.83 -8.70 1.65
N THR A 172 -6.53 -9.84 1.47
CA THR A 172 -7.16 -10.53 2.59
C THR A 172 -6.14 -11.14 3.55
N ALA A 173 -5.12 -11.83 3.02
CA ALA A 173 -4.11 -12.48 3.84
C ALA A 173 -3.20 -11.46 4.57
N ALA A 174 -2.87 -10.34 3.91
CA ALA A 174 -2.14 -9.26 4.55
C ALA A 174 -2.96 -8.60 5.68
N ILE A 175 -4.25 -8.33 5.48
CA ILE A 175 -5.11 -7.77 6.55
C ILE A 175 -5.17 -8.72 7.74
N GLU A 176 -5.30 -10.02 7.50
CA GLU A 176 -5.33 -11.02 8.57
C GLU A 176 -4.02 -11.05 9.36
N ALA A 177 -2.87 -11.07 8.66
CA ALA A 177 -1.56 -11.05 9.29
C ALA A 177 -1.28 -9.72 10.04
N LEU A 178 -1.66 -8.58 9.48
CA LEU A 178 -1.59 -7.27 10.14
C LEU A 178 -2.44 -7.25 11.42
N ALA A 179 -3.64 -7.84 11.39
CA ALA A 179 -4.53 -7.89 12.55
C ALA A 179 -3.95 -8.74 13.71
N ARG A 180 -3.09 -9.72 13.40
CA ARG A 180 -2.38 -10.54 14.40
C ARG A 180 -1.21 -9.81 15.06
N ASP A 181 -0.54 -8.89 14.37
CA ASP A 181 0.62 -8.17 14.90
C ASP A 181 0.21 -7.18 16.01
N GLU A 182 0.88 -7.24 17.16
CA GLU A 182 0.56 -6.42 18.34
C GLU A 182 0.80 -4.92 18.12
N ARG A 183 1.65 -4.56 17.15
CA ARG A 183 1.93 -3.14 16.81
C ARG A 183 0.79 -2.48 16.06
N ILE A 184 -0.22 -3.23 15.60
CA ILE A 184 -1.44 -2.70 15.02
C ILE A 184 -2.52 -2.60 16.10
N ALA A 185 -3.10 -1.41 16.29
CA ALA A 185 -4.21 -1.18 17.21
C ALA A 185 -5.57 -1.44 16.54
N LYS A 186 -5.80 -0.83 15.38
CA LYS A 186 -7.06 -0.92 14.62
C LYS A 186 -6.79 -0.93 13.12
N ILE A 187 -7.68 -1.60 12.38
CA ILE A 187 -7.75 -1.60 10.92
C ILE A 187 -9.16 -1.19 10.49
N THR A 188 -9.29 -0.09 9.77
CA THR A 188 -10.54 0.38 9.15
C THR A 188 -10.50 0.11 7.65
N LEU A 189 -11.40 -0.72 7.14
CA LEU A 189 -11.57 -0.98 5.71
C LEU A 189 -12.56 0.03 5.11
N PHE A 190 -12.18 0.69 4.01
CA PHE A 190 -13.04 1.65 3.31
C PHE A 190 -13.21 1.33 1.82
N GLY A 191 -14.17 1.99 1.17
CA GLY A 191 -14.45 1.80 -0.25
C GLY A 191 -15.36 0.60 -0.57
N ILE A 192 -15.92 -0.04 0.46
CA ILE A 192 -16.87 -1.15 0.31
C ILE A 192 -17.91 -1.14 1.45
N ASP A 193 -19.16 -1.44 1.10
CA ASP A 193 -20.27 -1.52 2.07
C ASP A 193 -20.40 -2.92 2.71
N GLU A 194 -20.20 -3.98 1.91
CA GLU A 194 -20.27 -5.37 2.36
C GLU A 194 -19.10 -6.18 1.77
N LEU A 195 -18.42 -6.96 2.61
CA LEU A 195 -17.34 -7.83 2.19
C LEU A 195 -17.86 -9.00 1.31
N PRO A 196 -17.17 -9.32 0.20
CA PRO A 196 -17.50 -10.51 -0.60
C PRO A 196 -17.26 -11.79 0.20
N VAL A 197 -17.89 -12.89 -0.24
CA VAL A 197 -17.91 -14.18 0.49
C VAL A 197 -16.52 -14.62 0.95
N TYR A 198 -15.51 -14.56 0.06
CA TYR A 198 -14.14 -14.97 0.38
C TYR A 198 -13.45 -14.08 1.42
N ALA A 199 -13.93 -12.85 1.65
CA ALA A 199 -13.36 -11.89 2.59
C ALA A 199 -14.22 -11.72 3.87
N LYS A 200 -15.37 -12.40 4.00
CA LYS A 200 -16.26 -12.25 5.18
C LYS A 200 -15.59 -12.59 6.51
N HIS A 201 -14.61 -13.48 6.48
CA HIS A 201 -13.81 -13.82 7.67
C HIS A 201 -13.06 -12.61 8.24
N LEU A 202 -12.74 -11.58 7.44
CA LEU A 202 -12.07 -10.38 7.95
C LEU A 202 -12.93 -9.62 8.97
N ALA A 203 -14.25 -9.65 8.85
CA ALA A 203 -15.16 -8.98 9.78
C ALA A 203 -15.22 -9.65 11.17
N THR A 204 -14.70 -10.87 11.31
CA THR A 204 -14.63 -11.56 12.61
C THR A 204 -13.37 -11.20 13.40
N LEU A 205 -12.40 -10.55 12.76
CA LEU A 205 -11.13 -10.16 13.39
C LEU A 205 -11.33 -8.99 14.36
N ALA A 206 -10.82 -9.13 15.58
CA ALA A 206 -11.06 -8.18 16.66
C ALA A 206 -10.61 -6.74 16.34
N LYS A 207 -9.57 -6.56 15.51
CA LYS A 207 -9.02 -5.25 15.13
C LYS A 207 -9.62 -4.66 13.84
N VAL A 208 -10.41 -5.42 13.08
CA VAL A 208 -10.88 -5.02 11.74
C VAL A 208 -12.32 -4.52 11.77
N ARG A 209 -12.59 -3.37 11.15
CA ARG A 209 -13.92 -2.75 11.04
C ARG A 209 -14.15 -2.24 9.62
N LEU A 210 -15.41 -2.17 9.19
CA LEU A 210 -15.81 -1.51 7.93
C LEU A 210 -16.22 -0.06 8.22
N SER A 211 -15.74 0.89 7.43
CA SER A 211 -16.11 2.31 7.57
C SER A 211 -17.60 2.54 7.29
N ALA A 212 -18.21 1.76 6.41
CA ALA A 212 -19.65 1.84 6.13
C ALA A 212 -20.54 1.51 7.35
N ALA A 213 -19.98 0.85 8.37
CA ALA A 213 -20.69 0.53 9.61
C ALA A 213 -20.49 1.59 10.71
N ASP A 214 -19.69 2.63 10.46
CA ASP A 214 -19.29 3.64 11.44
C ASP A 214 -19.09 5.00 10.75
N GLU A 215 -20.09 5.88 10.85
CA GLU A 215 -20.03 7.23 10.26
C GLU A 215 -18.91 8.10 10.86
N SER A 216 -18.42 7.76 12.07
CA SER A 216 -17.30 8.43 12.74
C SER A 216 -15.93 7.80 12.46
N ALA A 217 -15.87 6.82 11.54
CA ALA A 217 -14.67 6.00 11.31
C ALA A 217 -13.40 6.80 10.98
N PHE A 218 -13.54 8.03 10.50
CA PHE A 218 -12.47 8.94 10.11
C PHE A 218 -12.62 10.35 10.73
N ASP A 219 -13.33 10.49 11.85
CA ASP A 219 -13.34 11.74 12.63
C ASP A 219 -11.90 12.14 13.04
N GLU A 220 -11.07 11.13 13.32
CA GLU A 220 -9.61 11.26 13.38
C GLU A 220 -8.96 10.41 12.27
N PRO A 221 -8.07 10.98 11.44
CA PRO A 221 -7.36 10.22 10.41
C PRO A 221 -6.47 9.13 11.02
N ALA A 222 -6.44 7.96 10.37
CA ALA A 222 -5.53 6.87 10.73
C ALA A 222 -4.05 7.28 10.61
N ASP A 223 -3.14 6.51 11.18
CA ASP A 223 -1.69 6.80 11.08
C ASP A 223 -1.19 6.58 9.65
N VAL A 224 -1.67 5.50 9.02
CA VAL A 224 -1.38 5.17 7.62
C VAL A 224 -2.66 4.76 6.91
N VAL A 225 -2.91 5.36 5.75
CA VAL A 225 -3.79 4.79 4.73
C VAL A 225 -2.95 3.95 3.76
N TRP A 226 -3.33 2.69 3.62
CA TRP A 226 -2.66 1.75 2.75
C TRP A 226 -3.58 1.32 1.60
N TYR A 227 -3.09 1.48 0.38
CA TYR A 227 -3.71 0.97 -0.84
C TYR A 227 -3.00 -0.33 -1.24
N PRO A 228 -3.62 -1.51 -1.08
CA PRO A 228 -2.99 -2.81 -1.36
C PRO A 228 -2.76 -3.09 -2.86
N ASN A 229 -3.07 -2.12 -3.73
CA ASN A 229 -2.89 -2.17 -5.17
C ASN A 229 -2.54 -0.77 -5.69
N GLN A 230 -2.16 -0.70 -6.97
CA GLN A 230 -1.92 0.55 -7.65
C GLN A 230 -3.19 1.40 -7.60
N ILE A 231 -3.07 2.60 -7.05
CA ILE A 231 -4.13 3.60 -7.15
C ILE A 231 -4.39 3.86 -8.63
N ASP A 232 -5.65 3.77 -9.02
CA ASP A 232 -6.13 4.10 -10.36
C ASP A 232 -7.45 4.87 -10.25
N GLY A 233 -8.19 4.96 -11.35
CA GLY A 233 -9.46 5.66 -11.40
C GLY A 233 -10.58 5.21 -10.47
N ARG A 234 -10.40 4.13 -9.69
CA ARG A 234 -11.40 3.65 -8.73
C ARG A 234 -11.22 4.27 -7.35
N SER A 235 -10.03 4.82 -7.06
CA SER A 235 -9.71 5.44 -5.78
C SER A 235 -9.31 6.89 -6.01
N ASP A 236 -9.93 7.81 -5.29
CA ASP A 236 -9.54 9.21 -5.30
C ASP A 236 -8.39 9.42 -4.30
N ILE A 237 -7.19 9.70 -4.82
CA ILE A 237 -6.04 9.97 -3.95
C ILE A 237 -6.16 11.33 -3.26
N SER A 238 -6.97 12.25 -3.79
CA SER A 238 -7.11 13.59 -3.21
C SER A 238 -7.78 13.55 -1.83
N THR A 239 -8.57 12.52 -1.55
CA THR A 239 -9.21 12.28 -0.25
C THR A 239 -8.46 11.27 0.61
N ALA A 240 -7.34 10.71 0.14
CA ALA A 240 -6.56 9.72 0.90
C ALA A 240 -6.10 10.28 2.27
N ARG A 241 -5.84 11.59 2.32
CA ARG A 241 -5.45 12.31 3.54
C ARG A 241 -6.57 12.45 4.56
N ASP A 242 -7.82 12.40 4.12
CA ASP A 242 -8.98 12.39 5.02
C ASP A 242 -9.03 11.06 5.79
N TYR A 243 -8.52 9.98 5.19
CA TYR A 243 -8.47 8.65 5.82
C TYR A 243 -7.20 8.42 6.65
N GLY A 244 -6.08 9.07 6.31
CA GLY A 244 -4.83 8.84 7.04
C GLY A 244 -3.71 9.87 6.85
N ARG A 245 -2.88 10.00 7.90
CA ARG A 245 -1.74 10.93 8.02
C ARG A 245 -0.55 10.58 7.13
N ARG A 246 -0.45 9.32 6.68
CA ARG A 246 0.54 8.84 5.70
C ARG A 246 -0.14 8.00 4.62
N VAL A 247 0.20 8.23 3.36
CA VAL A 247 -0.36 7.48 2.22
C VAL A 247 0.69 6.51 1.70
N VAL A 248 0.37 5.22 1.72
CA VAL A 248 1.22 4.15 1.17
C VAL A 248 0.43 3.36 0.12
N THR A 249 1.04 3.06 -1.03
CA THR A 249 0.41 2.22 -2.07
C THR A 249 1.32 1.06 -2.46
N THR A 250 0.73 -0.07 -2.82
CA THR A 250 1.44 -1.25 -3.29
C THR A 250 1.32 -1.37 -4.81
N TYR A 251 2.46 -1.37 -5.51
CA TYR A 251 2.51 -1.71 -6.93
C TYR A 251 2.67 -3.22 -7.08
N LEU A 252 1.60 -3.86 -7.57
CA LEU A 252 1.57 -5.30 -7.83
C LEU A 252 2.41 -5.66 -9.07
N ASP A 253 2.32 -4.86 -10.11
CA ASP A 253 2.99 -5.11 -11.37
C ASP A 253 3.07 -3.83 -12.22
N LEU A 254 3.72 -3.95 -13.37
CA LEU A 254 3.74 -2.93 -14.41
C LEU A 254 3.16 -3.46 -15.73
N ILE A 255 2.35 -4.54 -15.71
CA ILE A 255 1.79 -5.17 -16.91
C ILE A 255 0.95 -4.18 -17.72
N ALA A 256 0.02 -3.47 -17.06
CA ALA A 256 -0.79 -2.45 -17.71
C ALA A 256 0.04 -1.21 -18.10
N TYR A 257 1.19 -0.99 -17.46
CA TYR A 257 2.11 0.09 -17.79
C TYR A 257 2.93 -0.25 -19.06
N ASP A 258 3.23 -1.52 -19.28
CA ASP A 258 4.10 -2.00 -20.36
C ASP A 258 3.34 -2.39 -21.62
N ILE A 259 2.14 -2.96 -21.47
CA ILE A 259 1.42 -3.58 -22.56
C ILE A 259 0.32 -2.62 -23.06
N PRO A 260 0.47 -1.99 -24.25
CA PRO A 260 -0.48 -1.00 -24.77
C PRO A 260 -1.90 -1.58 -24.97
N ARG A 261 -1.99 -2.89 -25.21
CA ARG A 261 -3.24 -3.60 -25.55
C ARG A 261 -4.25 -3.63 -24.39
N TYR A 262 -3.85 -3.31 -23.17
CA TYR A 262 -4.78 -3.10 -22.06
C TYR A 262 -5.59 -1.81 -22.17
N HIS A 263 -5.18 -0.91 -23.07
CA HIS A 263 -5.76 0.42 -23.19
C HIS A 263 -6.54 0.55 -24.50
N GLY A 264 -7.59 1.39 -24.48
CA GLY A 264 -8.44 1.61 -25.64
C GLY A 264 -7.74 2.38 -26.78
N SER A 265 -6.64 3.05 -26.48
CA SER A 265 -5.84 3.85 -27.42
C SER A 265 -4.42 4.10 -26.87
N THR A 266 -3.52 4.55 -27.73
CA THR A 266 -2.18 5.01 -27.33
C THR A 266 -2.24 6.17 -26.33
N ASP A 267 -3.19 7.09 -26.49
CA ASP A 267 -3.37 8.22 -25.58
C ASP A 267 -3.81 7.77 -24.18
N ALA A 268 -4.74 6.80 -24.10
CA ALA A 268 -5.15 6.22 -22.83
C ALA A 268 -3.98 5.50 -22.13
N TRP A 269 -3.14 4.80 -22.88
CA TRP A 269 -1.92 4.18 -22.36
C TRP A 269 -0.92 5.22 -21.82
N ASN A 270 -0.65 6.28 -22.60
CA ASN A 270 0.22 7.38 -22.17
C ASN A 270 -0.33 8.11 -20.93
N ALA A 271 -1.65 8.30 -20.86
CA ALA A 271 -2.33 8.89 -19.71
C ALA A 271 -2.17 8.01 -18.46
N TYR A 272 -2.38 6.70 -18.60
CA TYR A 272 -2.17 5.71 -17.53
C TYR A 272 -0.72 5.72 -17.03
N ARG A 273 0.25 5.63 -17.94
CA ARG A 273 1.69 5.71 -17.57
C ARG A 273 2.01 7.00 -16.82
N SER A 274 1.46 8.12 -17.28
CA SER A 274 1.68 9.43 -16.63
C SER A 274 0.99 9.52 -15.26
N MET A 275 -0.19 8.91 -15.12
CA MET A 275 -0.90 8.82 -13.84
C MET A 275 -0.11 7.99 -12.83
N GLN A 276 0.37 6.79 -13.20
CA GLN A 276 1.15 5.95 -12.29
C GLN A 276 2.43 6.65 -11.80
N ARG A 277 3.15 7.39 -12.67
CA ARG A 277 4.34 8.16 -12.25
C ARG A 277 3.98 9.30 -11.30
N ARG A 278 2.87 10.00 -11.53
CA ARG A 278 2.39 11.06 -10.63
C ARG A 278 2.01 10.51 -9.26
N ILE A 279 1.29 9.38 -9.23
CA ILE A 279 0.89 8.71 -7.99
C ILE A 279 2.12 8.29 -7.19
N ALA A 280 3.10 7.64 -7.82
CA ALA A 280 4.33 7.25 -7.15
C ALA A 280 5.07 8.46 -6.53
N LEU A 281 5.02 9.62 -7.19
CA LEU A 281 5.61 10.88 -6.70
C LEU A 281 4.73 11.65 -5.71
N SER A 282 3.50 11.21 -5.43
CA SER A 282 2.55 11.92 -4.56
C SER A 282 2.21 11.17 -3.28
N VAL A 283 2.63 9.93 -3.12
CA VAL A 283 2.44 9.14 -1.88
C VAL A 283 3.65 9.26 -0.97
N ASP A 284 3.49 9.00 0.32
CA ASP A 284 4.62 9.05 1.27
C ASP A 284 5.51 7.81 1.18
N GLY A 285 4.95 6.68 0.74
CA GLY A 285 5.67 5.44 0.51
C GLY A 285 5.04 4.57 -0.58
N VAL A 286 5.89 3.80 -1.26
CA VAL A 286 5.51 2.80 -2.24
C VAL A 286 6.07 1.45 -1.79
N THR A 287 5.22 0.44 -1.75
CA THR A 287 5.68 -0.95 -1.67
C THR A 287 5.54 -1.61 -3.03
N THR A 288 6.39 -2.58 -3.32
CA THR A 288 6.24 -3.44 -4.50
C THR A 288 6.31 -4.89 -4.07
N ILE A 289 5.77 -5.79 -4.87
CA ILE A 289 5.74 -7.22 -4.51
C ILE A 289 6.99 -8.00 -4.94
N SER A 290 7.93 -7.31 -5.61
CA SER A 290 9.23 -7.83 -6.05
C SER A 290 10.24 -6.71 -6.22
N ALA A 291 11.53 -7.06 -6.16
CA ALA A 291 12.62 -6.14 -6.43
C ALA A 291 12.65 -5.71 -7.91
N ASP A 292 12.28 -6.60 -8.84
CA ASP A 292 12.10 -6.30 -10.27
C ASP A 292 11.10 -5.15 -10.46
N VAL A 293 9.92 -5.21 -9.85
CA VAL A 293 8.91 -4.15 -9.96
C VAL A 293 9.41 -2.84 -9.34
N ALA A 294 10.12 -2.90 -8.20
CA ALA A 294 10.73 -1.71 -7.59
C ALA A 294 11.74 -1.04 -8.52
N HIS A 295 12.66 -1.82 -9.07
CA HIS A 295 13.69 -1.35 -9.99
C HIS A 295 13.06 -0.68 -11.21
N ARG A 296 12.12 -1.37 -11.85
CA ARG A 296 11.45 -0.87 -13.05
C ARG A 296 10.63 0.39 -12.78
N LEU A 297 9.95 0.47 -11.63
CA LEU A 297 9.23 1.68 -11.23
C LEU A 297 10.17 2.88 -11.04
N GLN A 298 11.34 2.64 -10.46
CA GLN A 298 12.39 3.66 -10.26
C GLN A 298 13.02 4.10 -11.58
N GLU A 299 13.26 3.18 -12.54
CA GLU A 299 13.71 3.52 -13.90
C GLU A 299 12.69 4.41 -14.63
N GLU A 300 11.40 4.08 -14.51
CA GLU A 300 10.31 4.84 -15.13
C GLU A 300 9.98 6.14 -14.38
N THR A 301 10.43 6.26 -13.12
CA THR A 301 10.21 7.42 -12.26
C THR A 301 11.52 7.85 -11.57
N PRO A 302 12.52 8.40 -12.29
CA PRO A 302 13.84 8.69 -11.72
C PRO A 302 13.87 9.72 -10.57
N ARG A 303 12.75 10.42 -10.35
CA ARG A 303 12.57 11.37 -9.24
C ARG A 303 12.03 10.71 -7.96
N LEU A 304 11.62 9.45 -8.03
CA LEU A 304 11.12 8.70 -6.89
C LEU A 304 12.30 8.39 -5.96
N GLU A 305 12.22 8.86 -4.72
CA GLU A 305 13.27 8.63 -3.72
C GLU A 305 13.35 7.14 -3.36
N HIS A 306 14.57 6.58 -3.39
CA HIS A 306 14.80 5.16 -3.11
C HIS A 306 14.29 4.75 -1.71
N ASP A 307 14.49 5.60 -0.69
CA ASP A 307 14.07 5.34 0.69
C ASP A 307 12.53 5.29 0.86
N ARG A 308 11.77 5.74 -0.15
CA ARG A 308 10.31 5.65 -0.19
C ARG A 308 9.80 4.43 -0.95
N VAL A 309 10.69 3.54 -1.41
CA VAL A 309 10.31 2.34 -2.16
C VAL A 309 10.84 1.10 -1.46
N GLN A 310 9.94 0.24 -1.00
CA GLN A 310 10.32 -1.02 -0.36
C GLN A 310 9.73 -2.21 -1.13
N PRO A 311 10.55 -3.05 -1.78
CA PRO A 311 10.08 -4.35 -2.23
C PRO A 311 9.81 -5.25 -1.01
N ILE A 312 8.63 -5.86 -0.97
CA ILE A 312 8.18 -6.78 0.07
C ILE A 312 7.63 -8.03 -0.62
N THR A 313 8.36 -9.14 -0.49
CA THR A 313 7.93 -10.44 -1.01
C THR A 313 6.62 -10.89 -0.34
N LEU A 314 5.66 -11.35 -1.14
CA LEU A 314 4.37 -11.83 -0.63
C LEU A 314 4.51 -13.10 0.20
N GLY A 315 3.58 -13.30 1.14
CA GLY A 315 3.40 -14.58 1.80
C GLY A 315 2.92 -15.65 0.82
N LEU A 316 3.36 -16.88 1.04
CA LEU A 316 3.09 -18.05 0.19
C LEU A 316 2.35 -19.17 0.94
N ASP A 317 2.08 -18.98 2.22
CA ASP A 317 1.50 -19.93 3.16
C ASP A 317 -0.04 -19.86 3.22
N HIS A 318 -0.69 -19.36 2.16
CA HIS A 318 -2.17 -19.32 2.07
C HIS A 318 -2.81 -20.63 1.60
N ILE A 319 -2.03 -21.57 1.06
CA ILE A 319 -2.49 -22.90 0.64
C ILE A 319 -1.63 -23.96 1.32
N THR A 320 -2.27 -25.01 1.83
CA THR A 320 -1.63 -26.12 2.53
C THR A 320 -2.24 -27.45 2.07
N ALA A 321 -1.44 -28.51 2.01
CA ALA A 321 -1.91 -29.83 1.60
C ALA A 321 -3.04 -30.37 2.48
N GLU A 322 -3.06 -30.01 3.77
CA GLU A 322 -4.08 -30.42 4.74
C GLU A 322 -5.47 -29.86 4.43
N ASN A 323 -5.54 -28.74 3.71
CA ASN A 323 -6.79 -28.06 3.37
C ASN A 323 -7.24 -28.37 1.93
N ALA A 324 -6.44 -29.12 1.18
CA ALA A 324 -6.74 -29.47 -0.20
C ALA A 324 -8.00 -30.33 -0.25
N PRO A 325 -8.98 -29.99 -1.12
CA PRO A 325 -10.22 -30.76 -1.19
C PRO A 325 -9.97 -32.11 -1.89
N ASP A 326 -10.47 -33.19 -1.29
CA ASP A 326 -10.41 -34.54 -1.88
C ASP A 326 -11.19 -34.64 -3.21
N GLN A 327 -12.24 -33.83 -3.36
CA GLN A 327 -13.09 -33.78 -4.55
C GLN A 327 -13.33 -32.33 -4.98
N PRO A 328 -13.43 -32.07 -6.29
CA PRO A 328 -13.77 -30.74 -6.76
C PRO A 328 -15.25 -30.46 -6.54
N ASP A 329 -15.64 -29.19 -6.69
CA ASP A 329 -17.06 -28.83 -6.74
C ASP A 329 -17.72 -29.33 -8.03
N SER A 330 -19.05 -29.23 -8.07
CA SER A 330 -19.86 -29.74 -9.19
C SER A 330 -19.59 -29.07 -10.55
N ASP A 331 -18.86 -27.95 -10.57
CA ASP A 331 -18.42 -27.27 -11.80
C ASP A 331 -17.40 -28.08 -12.61
N LEU A 332 -16.72 -29.07 -12.01
CA LEU A 332 -15.77 -29.95 -12.70
C LEU A 332 -16.29 -31.36 -13.01
N ASN A 333 -17.55 -31.68 -12.72
CA ASN A 333 -18.09 -33.05 -12.90
C ASN A 333 -17.85 -33.62 -14.31
N ASP A 334 -18.10 -32.85 -15.36
CA ASP A 334 -17.90 -33.30 -16.74
C ASP A 334 -16.41 -33.50 -17.07
N LEU A 335 -15.55 -32.61 -16.57
CA LEU A 335 -14.11 -32.72 -16.75
C LEU A 335 -13.57 -33.99 -16.07
N VAL A 336 -13.89 -34.20 -14.79
CA VAL A 336 -13.45 -35.37 -14.03
C VAL A 336 -13.89 -36.66 -14.72
N LYS A 337 -15.13 -36.70 -15.21
CA LYS A 337 -15.65 -37.84 -15.98
C LYS A 337 -14.87 -38.08 -17.29
N ASN A 338 -14.51 -37.01 -18.00
CA ASN A 338 -13.78 -37.11 -19.27
C ASN A 338 -12.29 -37.45 -19.09
N LEU A 339 -11.68 -36.99 -17.99
CA LEU A 339 -10.31 -37.33 -17.62
C LEU A 339 -10.20 -38.81 -17.20
N GLY A 340 -11.14 -39.31 -16.37
CA GLY A 340 -11.01 -40.64 -15.78
C GLY A 340 -9.67 -40.78 -15.05
N ASP A 341 -8.95 -41.88 -15.30
CA ASP A 341 -7.62 -42.14 -14.70
C ASP A 341 -6.45 -41.55 -15.50
N LYS A 342 -6.72 -40.71 -16.51
CA LYS A 342 -5.67 -40.18 -17.38
C LYS A 342 -4.88 -39.07 -16.70
N ARG A 343 -3.57 -39.08 -16.92
CA ARG A 343 -2.67 -38.00 -16.51
C ARG A 343 -3.02 -36.71 -17.25
N PHE A 344 -2.93 -35.56 -16.59
CA PHE A 344 -3.11 -34.28 -17.25
C PHE A 344 -2.08 -33.22 -16.84
N VAL A 345 -1.79 -32.33 -17.78
CA VAL A 345 -1.03 -31.09 -17.57
C VAL A 345 -2.02 -29.95 -17.40
N LEU A 346 -1.84 -29.13 -16.36
CA LEU A 346 -2.70 -27.98 -16.08
C LEU A 346 -2.06 -26.68 -16.58
N VAL A 347 -2.85 -25.85 -17.25
CA VAL A 347 -2.55 -24.43 -17.49
C VAL A 347 -3.64 -23.62 -16.82
N LEU A 348 -3.28 -22.98 -15.71
CA LEU A 348 -4.21 -22.20 -14.89
C LEU A 348 -4.03 -20.70 -15.14
N GLY A 349 -5.06 -20.07 -15.70
CA GLY A 349 -5.06 -18.64 -15.98
C GLY A 349 -6.10 -18.25 -17.03
N ASN A 350 -6.61 -17.02 -16.89
CA ASN A 350 -7.40 -16.38 -17.93
C ASN A 350 -6.62 -16.35 -19.25
N ASP A 351 -7.32 -16.33 -20.37
CA ASP A 351 -6.73 -16.41 -21.70
C ASP A 351 -6.08 -15.11 -22.18
N PHE A 352 -5.44 -14.34 -21.30
CA PHE A 352 -4.62 -13.21 -21.69
C PHE A 352 -3.42 -13.65 -22.52
N GLN A 353 -3.06 -12.84 -23.52
CA GLN A 353 -1.91 -13.07 -24.40
C GLN A 353 -0.60 -13.28 -23.63
N HIS A 354 -0.33 -12.52 -22.57
CA HIS A 354 0.89 -12.68 -21.77
C HIS A 354 0.90 -13.94 -20.88
N LYS A 355 -0.21 -14.68 -20.78
CA LYS A 355 -0.27 -16.01 -20.15
C LYS A 355 0.09 -17.12 -21.14
N ASN A 356 0.16 -16.80 -22.44
CA ASN A 356 0.65 -17.65 -23.53
C ASN A 356 0.03 -19.07 -23.55
N ARG A 357 -1.31 -19.18 -23.48
CA ARG A 357 -2.00 -20.50 -23.54
C ARG A 357 -1.86 -21.19 -24.90
N ASP A 358 -1.80 -20.43 -25.98
CA ASP A 358 -1.48 -20.92 -27.32
C ASP A 358 -0.07 -21.52 -27.39
N PHE A 359 0.93 -20.84 -26.81
CA PHE A 359 2.27 -21.41 -26.63
C PHE A 359 2.23 -22.68 -25.77
N ALA A 360 1.40 -22.71 -24.71
CA ALA A 360 1.24 -23.89 -23.87
C ALA A 360 0.71 -25.11 -24.66
N ILE A 361 -0.27 -24.90 -25.54
CA ILE A 361 -0.79 -25.94 -26.43
C ILE A 361 0.32 -26.47 -27.35
N ALA A 362 1.14 -25.59 -27.93
CA ALA A 362 2.24 -26.01 -28.78
C ALA A 362 3.32 -26.81 -28.02
N VAL A 363 3.63 -26.41 -26.78
CA VAL A 363 4.52 -27.15 -25.87
C VAL A 363 3.96 -28.54 -25.57
N TRP A 364 2.68 -28.61 -25.19
CA TRP A 364 2.01 -29.88 -24.93
C TRP A 364 2.01 -30.80 -26.15
N GLN A 365 1.74 -30.27 -27.35
CA GLN A 365 1.82 -31.05 -28.59
C GLN A 365 3.23 -31.61 -28.84
N GLN A 366 4.29 -30.85 -28.52
CA GLN A 366 5.66 -31.35 -28.62
C GLN A 366 5.97 -32.42 -27.56
N VAL A 367 5.43 -32.29 -26.34
CA VAL A 367 5.53 -33.31 -25.29
C VAL A 367 4.83 -34.60 -25.69
N LEU A 368 3.63 -34.49 -26.29
CA LEU A 368 2.97 -35.63 -26.90
C LEU A 368 3.91 -36.24 -27.93
N GLN A 369 4.37 -35.49 -28.94
CA GLN A 369 5.29 -35.97 -29.98
C GLN A 369 6.51 -36.74 -29.44
N ALA A 370 7.06 -36.32 -28.30
CA ALA A 370 8.19 -36.97 -27.63
C ALA A 370 7.89 -38.35 -26.99
N GLY A 371 6.62 -38.74 -26.85
CA GLY A 371 6.25 -40.05 -26.30
C GLY A 371 5.23 -39.99 -25.16
N GLU A 372 5.08 -38.83 -24.51
CA GLU A 372 4.31 -38.71 -23.28
C GLU A 372 2.80 -38.66 -23.54
N ALA A 373 2.05 -39.63 -23.03
CA ALA A 373 0.58 -39.58 -23.08
C ALA A 373 0.02 -38.80 -21.89
N CYS A 374 -0.61 -37.65 -22.16
CA CYS A 374 -1.27 -36.83 -21.15
C CYS A 374 -2.33 -35.91 -21.78
N GLU A 375 -3.40 -35.66 -21.04
CA GLU A 375 -4.42 -34.66 -21.37
C GLU A 375 -3.91 -33.24 -21.06
N LEU A 376 -4.49 -32.22 -21.68
CA LEU A 376 -4.24 -30.82 -21.37
C LEU A 376 -5.50 -30.18 -20.79
N VAL A 377 -5.41 -29.56 -19.62
CA VAL A 377 -6.52 -28.80 -19.01
C VAL A 377 -6.19 -27.32 -19.01
N LEU A 378 -6.99 -26.53 -19.73
CA LEU A 378 -6.89 -25.07 -19.78
C LEU A 378 -8.01 -24.47 -18.93
N ALA A 379 -7.68 -23.93 -17.76
CA ALA A 379 -8.65 -23.41 -16.80
C ALA A 379 -8.54 -21.89 -16.63
N GLY A 380 -9.60 -21.15 -16.98
CA GLY A 380 -9.67 -19.70 -16.78
C GLY A 380 -10.72 -18.99 -17.62
N LEU A 381 -11.05 -17.75 -17.22
CA LEU A 381 -12.04 -16.95 -17.93
C LEU A 381 -11.53 -16.46 -19.29
N HIS A 382 -12.48 -16.36 -20.24
CA HIS A 382 -12.25 -15.64 -21.48
C HIS A 382 -12.24 -14.13 -21.25
N VAL A 383 -11.17 -13.46 -21.70
CA VAL A 383 -11.00 -12.01 -21.66
C VAL A 383 -11.38 -11.40 -22.99
N LYS A 384 -12.17 -10.32 -22.96
CA LYS A 384 -12.67 -9.68 -24.19
C LYS A 384 -11.56 -8.98 -25.00
N SER A 385 -10.51 -8.53 -24.33
CA SER A 385 -9.40 -7.78 -24.91
C SER A 385 -8.09 -8.46 -24.59
N SER A 386 -7.19 -8.53 -25.57
CA SER A 386 -5.89 -9.20 -25.40
C SER A 386 -6.00 -10.69 -25.06
N SER A 387 -6.94 -11.39 -25.70
CA SER A 387 -7.10 -12.85 -25.54
C SER A 387 -6.27 -13.65 -26.53
N SER A 388 -5.73 -14.80 -26.12
CA SER A 388 -5.07 -15.83 -26.95
C SER A 388 -6.04 -16.83 -27.59
N LYS A 389 -7.34 -16.75 -27.28
CA LYS A 389 -8.36 -17.75 -27.66
C LYS A 389 -8.37 -18.13 -29.13
N GLN A 390 -8.20 -17.16 -30.03
CA GLN A 390 -8.17 -17.45 -31.47
C GLN A 390 -6.98 -18.36 -31.82
N GLY A 391 -5.78 -18.07 -31.30
CA GLY A 391 -4.59 -18.90 -31.50
C GLY A 391 -4.76 -20.29 -30.87
N GLU A 392 -5.39 -20.35 -29.70
CA GLU A 392 -5.74 -21.63 -29.04
C GLU A 392 -6.67 -22.48 -29.92
N GLU A 393 -7.78 -21.90 -30.42
CA GLU A 393 -8.75 -22.59 -31.28
C GLU A 393 -8.10 -23.08 -32.59
N GLU A 394 -7.24 -22.27 -33.21
CA GLU A 394 -6.52 -22.63 -34.43
C GLU A 394 -5.54 -23.80 -34.23
N LEU A 395 -4.85 -23.86 -33.08
CA LEU A 395 -3.94 -24.95 -32.74
C LEU A 395 -4.70 -26.23 -32.38
N LEU A 396 -5.77 -26.11 -31.60
CA LEU A 396 -6.59 -27.25 -31.18
C LEU A 396 -7.36 -27.87 -32.35
N ALA A 397 -7.84 -27.06 -33.31
CA ALA A 397 -8.49 -27.58 -34.51
C ALA A 397 -7.56 -28.40 -35.42
N LYS A 398 -6.23 -28.19 -35.31
CA LYS A 398 -5.20 -28.93 -36.05
C LYS A 398 -4.63 -30.10 -35.26
N HIS A 399 -5.05 -30.29 -34.01
CA HIS A 399 -4.56 -31.35 -33.14
C HIS A 399 -5.08 -32.71 -33.60
N VAL A 400 -4.16 -33.65 -33.88
CA VAL A 400 -4.49 -35.00 -34.37
C VAL A 400 -3.79 -36.13 -33.60
N ASP A 401 -2.97 -35.80 -32.60
CA ASP A 401 -2.24 -36.80 -31.82
C ASP A 401 -3.16 -37.44 -30.77
N LEU A 402 -3.40 -38.74 -30.91
CA LEU A 402 -4.36 -39.50 -30.08
C LEU A 402 -3.86 -39.77 -28.65
N ARG A 403 -2.64 -39.37 -28.31
CA ARG A 403 -2.07 -39.57 -26.96
C ARG A 403 -2.59 -38.60 -25.91
N GLY A 404 -3.33 -37.57 -26.31
CA GLY A 404 -3.94 -36.63 -25.40
C GLY A 404 -5.05 -35.83 -26.07
N SER A 405 -6.06 -35.44 -25.28
CA SER A 405 -7.04 -34.43 -25.67
C SER A 405 -6.89 -33.17 -24.81
N ALA A 406 -7.39 -32.05 -25.32
CA ALA A 406 -7.40 -30.78 -24.59
C ALA A 406 -8.81 -30.48 -24.08
N HIS A 407 -8.90 -29.97 -22.86
CA HIS A 407 -10.14 -29.63 -22.17
C HIS A 407 -10.06 -28.15 -21.75
N THR A 408 -10.93 -27.32 -22.32
CA THR A 408 -11.01 -25.90 -21.96
C THR A 408 -12.20 -25.68 -21.03
N ILE A 409 -11.92 -25.20 -19.83
CA ILE A 409 -12.92 -24.89 -18.80
C ILE A 409 -12.84 -23.40 -18.43
N GLY A 410 -13.99 -22.85 -18.05
CA GLY A 410 -14.12 -21.43 -17.69
C GLY A 410 -13.57 -21.10 -16.31
N HIS A 411 -14.24 -20.18 -15.62
CA HIS A 411 -13.98 -19.96 -14.19
C HIS A 411 -14.31 -21.22 -13.40
N VAL A 412 -13.46 -21.53 -12.43
CA VAL A 412 -13.63 -22.64 -11.49
C VAL A 412 -13.73 -22.11 -10.07
N THR A 413 -14.41 -22.84 -9.19
CA THR A 413 -14.46 -22.48 -7.76
C THR A 413 -13.08 -22.60 -7.10
N PRO A 414 -12.85 -21.99 -5.92
CA PRO A 414 -11.61 -22.16 -5.18
C PRO A 414 -11.27 -23.64 -4.89
N ALA A 415 -12.26 -24.43 -4.45
CA ALA A 415 -12.07 -25.86 -4.19
C ALA A 415 -11.70 -26.62 -5.48
N SER A 416 -12.40 -26.37 -6.58
CA SER A 416 -12.08 -26.95 -7.89
C SER A 416 -10.70 -26.55 -8.41
N ARG A 417 -10.27 -25.32 -8.15
CA ARG A 417 -8.91 -24.84 -8.49
C ARG A 417 -7.84 -25.60 -7.71
N GLU A 418 -8.00 -25.73 -6.40
CA GLU A 418 -7.05 -26.48 -5.55
C GLU A 418 -7.02 -27.96 -5.93
N TRP A 419 -8.17 -28.56 -6.21
CA TRP A 419 -8.25 -29.93 -6.71
C TRP A 419 -7.47 -30.10 -8.03
N LEU A 420 -7.63 -29.17 -8.98
CA LEU A 420 -6.87 -29.20 -10.24
C LEU A 420 -5.36 -29.11 -10.01
N LEU A 421 -4.92 -28.24 -9.10
CA LEU A 421 -3.50 -28.11 -8.76
C LEU A 421 -2.97 -29.38 -8.09
N ALA A 422 -3.73 -29.99 -7.18
CA ALA A 422 -3.33 -31.21 -6.46
C ALA A 422 -3.34 -32.49 -7.33
N ASN A 423 -4.17 -32.54 -8.38
CA ASN A 423 -4.34 -33.75 -9.20
C ASN A 423 -3.63 -33.68 -10.57
N ALA A 424 -3.14 -32.50 -10.96
CA ALA A 424 -2.33 -32.37 -12.16
C ALA A 424 -0.99 -33.12 -11.99
N HIS A 425 -0.50 -33.73 -13.07
CA HIS A 425 0.82 -34.37 -13.04
C HIS A 425 1.96 -33.37 -13.20
N ALA A 426 1.66 -32.25 -13.84
CA ALA A 426 2.52 -31.07 -13.87
C ALA A 426 1.68 -29.84 -14.21
N VAL A 427 2.11 -28.68 -13.74
CA VAL A 427 1.57 -27.39 -14.21
C VAL A 427 2.50 -26.83 -15.28
N LEU A 428 1.93 -26.40 -16.40
CA LEU A 428 2.59 -25.62 -17.44
C LEU A 428 2.24 -24.14 -17.26
N TYR A 429 3.22 -23.35 -16.83
CA TYR A 429 3.06 -21.94 -16.50
C TYR A 429 3.93 -21.04 -17.40
N PRO A 430 3.54 -20.81 -18.67
CA PRO A 430 4.36 -20.09 -19.64
C PRO A 430 4.07 -18.58 -19.64
N SER A 431 3.67 -18.00 -18.51
CA SER A 431 3.39 -16.56 -18.43
C SER A 431 4.65 -15.73 -18.65
N SER A 432 4.62 -14.77 -19.57
CA SER A 432 5.73 -13.88 -19.89
C SER A 432 5.68 -12.52 -19.19
N ALA A 433 4.57 -12.23 -18.50
CA ALA A 433 4.43 -11.09 -17.62
C ALA A 433 3.61 -11.48 -16.38
N GLU A 434 4.12 -11.16 -15.20
CA GLU A 434 3.49 -11.51 -13.93
C GLU A 434 3.72 -10.41 -12.89
N GLY A 435 2.75 -10.26 -11.99
CA GLY A 435 2.98 -9.54 -10.75
C GLY A 435 3.83 -10.36 -9.80
N PHE A 436 3.27 -11.47 -9.27
CA PHE A 436 4.01 -12.39 -8.39
C PHE A 436 4.23 -13.77 -9.01
N GLY A 437 3.16 -14.35 -9.57
CA GLY A 437 3.14 -15.74 -10.02
C GLY A 437 2.96 -16.73 -8.87
N PHE A 438 1.79 -16.75 -8.23
CA PHE A 438 1.48 -17.70 -7.14
C PHE A 438 1.42 -19.16 -7.58
N VAL A 439 0.97 -19.43 -8.81
CA VAL A 439 0.61 -20.77 -9.28
C VAL A 439 1.72 -21.82 -9.08
N PRO A 440 3.00 -21.57 -9.43
CA PRO A 440 4.06 -22.54 -9.17
C PRO A 440 4.19 -22.94 -7.69
N TYR A 441 4.04 -21.98 -6.78
CA TYR A 441 4.15 -22.22 -5.34
C TYR A 441 2.91 -22.94 -4.80
N GLU A 442 1.72 -22.54 -5.22
CA GLU A 442 0.47 -23.21 -4.82
C GLU A 442 0.43 -24.66 -5.32
N ALA A 443 0.91 -24.92 -6.54
CA ALA A 443 1.07 -26.27 -7.06
C ALA A 443 2.05 -27.08 -6.20
N ALA A 444 3.21 -26.52 -5.85
CA ALA A 444 4.21 -27.20 -5.02
C ALA A 444 3.74 -27.44 -3.58
N ALA A 445 2.93 -26.55 -3.01
CA ALA A 445 2.25 -26.75 -1.72
C ALA A 445 1.34 -27.98 -1.75
N LEU A 446 0.77 -28.28 -2.91
CA LEU A 446 -0.12 -29.41 -3.16
C LEU A 446 0.57 -30.63 -3.79
N GLY A 447 1.91 -30.62 -3.89
CA GLY A 447 2.69 -31.75 -4.38
C GLY A 447 2.84 -31.85 -5.90
N THR A 448 2.53 -30.79 -6.64
CA THR A 448 2.59 -30.78 -8.10
C THR A 448 3.74 -29.95 -8.64
N PRO A 449 4.62 -30.51 -9.50
CA PRO A 449 5.74 -29.77 -10.07
C PRO A 449 5.24 -28.80 -11.16
N THR A 450 5.92 -27.65 -11.30
CA THR A 450 5.55 -26.63 -12.29
C THR A 450 6.71 -26.30 -13.21
N THR A 451 6.47 -26.25 -14.53
CA THR A 451 7.38 -25.66 -15.51
C THR A 451 7.04 -24.18 -15.72
N PHE A 452 8.04 -23.30 -15.63
CA PHE A 452 7.91 -21.85 -15.78
C PHE A 452 9.24 -21.23 -16.19
N ALA A 453 9.23 -20.05 -16.82
CA ALA A 453 10.47 -19.30 -17.06
C ALA A 453 10.91 -18.53 -15.81
N SER A 454 12.21 -18.57 -15.49
CA SER A 454 12.77 -17.86 -14.33
C SER A 454 13.07 -16.38 -14.64
N PHE A 455 12.06 -15.52 -14.55
CA PHE A 455 12.18 -14.06 -14.63
C PHE A 455 11.45 -13.36 -13.47
N GLY A 456 11.75 -12.08 -13.23
CA GLY A 456 11.09 -11.24 -12.21
C GLY A 456 10.98 -11.94 -10.84
N PRO A 457 9.81 -11.88 -10.17
CA PRO A 457 9.61 -12.50 -8.86
C PRO A 457 9.84 -14.02 -8.83
N LEU A 458 9.56 -14.73 -9.93
CA LEU A 458 9.83 -16.18 -10.01
C LEU A 458 11.33 -16.46 -9.94
N LYS A 459 12.18 -15.59 -10.48
CA LYS A 459 13.64 -15.70 -10.35
C LYS A 459 14.12 -15.33 -8.95
N GLU A 460 13.53 -14.29 -8.36
CA GLU A 460 13.92 -13.77 -7.05
C GLU A 460 13.61 -14.74 -5.91
N VAL A 461 12.47 -15.42 -5.98
CA VAL A 461 11.89 -16.16 -4.85
C VAL A 461 12.04 -17.67 -4.98
N SER A 462 11.92 -18.24 -6.18
CA SER A 462 11.75 -19.70 -6.31
C SER A 462 12.96 -20.53 -5.90
N GLY A 463 14.18 -19.99 -6.01
CA GLY A 463 15.42 -20.76 -5.84
C GLY A 463 15.66 -21.85 -6.90
N VAL A 464 14.81 -21.94 -7.93
CA VAL A 464 14.87 -23.00 -8.95
C VAL A 464 15.80 -22.62 -10.09
N ASN A 465 16.88 -23.39 -10.25
CA ASN A 465 17.89 -23.16 -11.30
C ASN A 465 17.74 -24.03 -12.55
N THR A 466 16.78 -24.97 -12.55
CA THR A 466 16.55 -25.95 -13.61
C THR A 466 15.44 -25.57 -14.60
N THR A 467 14.85 -24.39 -14.45
CA THR A 467 13.77 -23.90 -15.33
C THR A 467 14.25 -23.59 -16.76
N PRO A 468 13.32 -23.58 -17.74
CA PRO A 468 13.58 -23.07 -19.07
C PRO A 468 14.17 -21.64 -19.03
N LYS A 469 15.32 -21.47 -19.71
CA LYS A 469 16.00 -20.17 -19.86
C LYS A 469 15.63 -19.45 -21.16
N LEU A 470 14.98 -20.15 -22.08
CA LEU A 470 14.62 -19.66 -23.40
C LEU A 470 13.10 -19.76 -23.58
N TRP A 471 12.52 -18.75 -24.24
CA TRP A 471 11.13 -18.72 -24.64
C TRP A 471 10.90 -19.54 -25.92
N THR A 472 11.25 -20.82 -25.89
CA THR A 472 11.06 -21.73 -27.02
C THR A 472 10.22 -22.93 -26.61
N ILE A 473 9.42 -23.44 -27.56
CA ILE A 473 8.58 -24.62 -27.36
C ILE A 473 9.46 -25.80 -26.91
N ASP A 474 10.62 -25.99 -27.54
CA ASP A 474 11.57 -27.05 -27.21
C ASP A 474 12.10 -26.97 -25.77
N ALA A 475 12.44 -25.77 -25.27
CA ALA A 475 12.96 -25.62 -23.92
C ALA A 475 11.89 -25.97 -22.86
N PHE A 476 10.66 -25.49 -23.06
CA PHE A 476 9.55 -25.80 -22.17
C PHE A 476 9.11 -27.27 -22.28
N ALA A 477 9.07 -27.85 -23.49
CA ALA A 477 8.71 -29.24 -23.69
C ALA A 477 9.73 -30.18 -23.03
N LYS A 478 11.03 -29.89 -23.13
CA LYS A 478 12.07 -30.67 -22.44
C LYS A 478 11.93 -30.63 -20.92
N ASP A 479 11.70 -29.45 -20.34
CA ASP A 479 11.48 -29.31 -18.90
C ASP A 479 10.21 -30.05 -18.47
N LEU A 480 9.09 -29.85 -19.18
CA LEU A 480 7.82 -30.51 -18.88
C LEU A 480 7.93 -32.04 -19.00
N THR A 481 8.57 -32.56 -20.05
CA THR A 481 8.81 -34.01 -20.19
C THR A 481 9.65 -34.54 -19.03
N ALA A 482 10.68 -33.81 -18.57
CA ALA A 482 11.46 -34.22 -17.41
C ALA A 482 10.59 -34.29 -16.14
N LEU A 483 9.75 -33.28 -15.88
CA LEU A 483 8.84 -33.29 -14.74
C LEU A 483 7.80 -34.43 -14.79
N LEU A 484 7.38 -34.84 -15.99
CA LEU A 484 6.40 -35.91 -16.18
C LEU A 484 6.98 -37.33 -16.12
N SER A 485 8.28 -37.49 -16.41
CA SER A 485 8.93 -38.80 -16.61
C SER A 485 10.03 -39.12 -15.60
N ASP A 486 10.60 -38.13 -14.93
CA ASP A 486 11.63 -38.28 -13.91
C ASP A 486 11.11 -37.82 -12.53
N PRO A 487 10.75 -38.75 -11.63
CA PRO A 487 10.29 -38.44 -10.28
C PRO A 487 11.31 -37.60 -9.49
N GLN A 488 12.62 -37.80 -9.70
CA GLN A 488 13.64 -37.04 -8.99
C GLN A 488 13.62 -35.56 -9.42
N ALA A 489 13.40 -35.29 -10.72
CA ALA A 489 13.27 -33.93 -11.23
C ALA A 489 12.01 -33.24 -10.67
N ALA A 490 10.89 -33.96 -10.59
CA ALA A 490 9.64 -33.48 -10.00
C ALA A 490 9.81 -33.16 -8.50
N ASP A 491 10.31 -34.12 -7.72
CA ASP A 491 10.52 -33.97 -6.27
C ASP A 491 11.47 -32.80 -5.97
N LEU A 492 12.55 -32.66 -6.74
CA LEU A 492 13.49 -31.56 -6.58
C LEU A 492 12.85 -30.20 -6.92
N ARG A 493 12.00 -30.12 -7.96
CA ARG A 493 11.27 -28.90 -8.32
C ARG A 493 10.32 -28.49 -7.19
N ILE A 494 9.58 -29.46 -6.63
CA ILE A 494 8.67 -29.25 -5.51
C ILE A 494 9.43 -28.80 -4.27
N ALA A 495 10.52 -29.50 -3.90
CA ALA A 495 11.30 -29.21 -2.71
C ALA A 495 11.89 -27.79 -2.70
N HIS A 496 12.40 -27.30 -3.84
CA HIS A 496 12.89 -25.92 -3.94
C HIS A 496 11.77 -24.89 -3.74
N LEU A 497 10.60 -25.11 -4.37
CA LEU A 497 9.46 -24.22 -4.22
C LEU A 497 8.89 -24.26 -2.79
N GLN A 498 8.83 -25.43 -2.16
CA GLN A 498 8.43 -25.58 -0.75
C GLN A 498 9.40 -24.89 0.21
N ALA A 499 10.70 -24.90 -0.08
CA ALA A 499 11.68 -24.14 0.69
C ALA A 499 11.41 -22.62 0.60
N ALA A 500 11.02 -22.11 -0.56
CA ALA A 500 10.61 -20.72 -0.71
C ALA A 500 9.32 -20.42 0.07
N ILE A 501 8.32 -21.30 0.02
CA ILE A 501 7.07 -21.16 0.78
C ILE A 501 7.35 -21.05 2.29
N ALA A 502 8.23 -21.90 2.82
CA ALA A 502 8.58 -21.88 4.24
C ALA A 502 9.31 -20.59 4.67
N GLN A 503 9.98 -19.90 3.75
CA GLN A 503 10.71 -18.65 4.03
C GLN A 503 9.83 -17.41 3.93
N HIS A 504 8.80 -17.44 3.08
CA HIS A 504 7.98 -16.27 2.76
C HIS A 504 6.56 -16.46 3.27
N THR A 505 6.30 -15.98 4.49
CA THR A 505 4.99 -16.08 5.14
C THR A 505 4.24 -14.76 5.17
N TRP A 506 2.91 -14.79 5.26
CA TRP A 506 2.09 -13.58 5.39
C TRP A 506 2.40 -12.78 6.66
N ASP A 507 2.76 -13.46 7.76
CA ASP A 507 3.23 -12.78 8.96
C ASP A 507 4.59 -12.08 8.74
N GLY A 508 5.48 -12.66 7.91
CA GLY A 508 6.72 -12.02 7.49
C GLY A 508 6.49 -10.79 6.61
N PHE A 509 5.56 -10.89 5.66
CA PHE A 509 5.10 -9.78 4.84
C PHE A 509 4.56 -8.64 5.72
N ALA A 510 3.64 -8.95 6.64
CA ALA A 510 3.03 -7.98 7.54
C ALA A 510 4.07 -7.28 8.44
N ARG A 511 5.02 -8.03 9.01
CA ARG A 511 6.09 -7.43 9.82
C ARG A 511 6.91 -6.41 9.03
N THR A 512 7.33 -6.78 7.82
CA THR A 512 8.12 -5.90 6.93
C THR A 512 7.31 -4.67 6.50
N LEU A 513 6.01 -4.84 6.24
CA LEU A 513 5.11 -3.75 5.89
C LEU A 513 4.92 -2.77 7.06
N ILE A 514 4.78 -3.27 8.29
CA ILE A 514 4.70 -2.43 9.49
C ILE A 514 6.00 -1.66 9.72
N ASP A 515 7.15 -2.31 9.54
CA ASP A 515 8.46 -1.64 9.64
C ASP A 515 8.56 -0.50 8.61
N PHE A 516 8.08 -0.74 7.39
CA PHE A 516 8.02 0.28 6.35
C PHE A 516 7.03 1.41 6.68
N PHE A 517 5.86 1.11 7.25
CA PHE A 517 4.94 2.13 7.73
C PHE A 517 5.58 3.03 8.79
N GLN A 518 6.27 2.45 9.77
CA GLN A 518 6.99 3.21 10.80
C GLN A 518 8.12 4.06 10.20
N HIS A 519 8.83 3.53 9.19
CA HIS A 519 9.83 4.28 8.44
C HIS A 519 9.22 5.49 7.73
N VAL A 520 8.14 5.30 6.96
CA VAL A 520 7.45 6.39 6.22
C VAL A 520 6.85 7.43 7.16
N ILE A 521 6.33 7.03 8.33
CA ILE A 521 5.88 7.95 9.37
C ILE A 521 7.03 8.84 9.84
N ALA A 522 8.23 8.28 10.00
CA ALA A 522 9.41 9.00 10.46
C ALA A 522 9.98 10.00 9.45
N MET A 523 9.64 9.86 8.17
CA MET A 523 10.09 10.73 7.08
C MET A 523 9.24 12.01 6.97
N PRO A 524 9.79 13.08 6.35
CA PRO A 524 8.98 14.23 5.93
C PRO A 524 7.83 13.80 5.00
N THR A 525 6.68 14.44 5.14
CA THR A 525 5.52 14.23 4.26
C THR A 525 5.82 14.67 2.84
N VAL A 526 5.21 14.00 1.87
CA VAL A 526 5.28 14.39 0.45
C VAL A 526 4.20 15.44 0.15
N PHE A 527 4.62 16.68 -0.17
CA PHE A 527 3.74 17.83 -0.41
C PHE A 527 2.72 17.66 -1.54
N THR A 528 2.96 16.80 -2.53
CA THR A 528 2.04 16.58 -3.67
C THR A 528 0.82 15.74 -3.30
N SER A 529 0.84 15.06 -2.16
CA SER A 529 -0.33 14.34 -1.61
C SER A 529 -1.50 15.26 -1.23
N THR A 530 -1.24 16.54 -0.96
CA THR A 530 -2.26 17.52 -0.56
C THR A 530 -2.82 18.33 -1.74
N VAL A 531 -2.20 18.26 -2.91
CA VAL A 531 -2.51 19.13 -4.08
C VAL A 531 -3.11 18.35 -5.26
N ALA A 532 -3.40 17.04 -5.11
CA ALA A 532 -3.85 16.18 -6.21
C ALA A 532 -5.28 16.45 -6.72
N GLY A 533 -5.88 17.61 -6.39
CA GLY A 533 -7.05 18.12 -7.09
C GLY A 533 -6.61 18.97 -8.28
N THR A 534 -6.82 18.51 -9.51
CA THR A 534 -7.27 19.33 -10.66
C THR A 534 -7.34 18.51 -11.94
N ALA A 535 -8.57 18.30 -12.44
CA ALA A 535 -9.05 18.17 -13.84
C ALA A 535 -8.35 17.22 -14.84
N ALA A 536 -7.03 17.06 -14.81
CA ALA A 536 -6.28 16.16 -15.70
C ALA A 536 -6.44 14.68 -15.30
N ALA A 537 -6.64 14.40 -14.00
CA ALA A 537 -7.03 13.08 -13.52
C ALA A 537 -8.43 12.71 -14.03
N ASP A 538 -9.40 13.64 -13.97
CA ASP A 538 -10.77 13.44 -14.47
C ASP A 538 -10.83 13.23 -15.99
N SER A 539 -9.96 13.90 -16.75
CA SER A 539 -9.85 13.70 -18.20
C SER A 539 -9.25 12.35 -18.56
N ALA A 540 -8.20 11.92 -17.85
CA ALA A 540 -7.64 10.57 -17.99
C ALA A 540 -8.65 9.51 -17.57
N LEU A 541 -9.39 9.74 -16.49
CA LEU A 541 -10.48 8.92 -15.98
C LEU A 541 -11.61 8.76 -17.01
N ALA A 542 -12.06 9.86 -17.61
CA ALA A 542 -13.07 9.85 -18.68
C ALA A 542 -12.60 9.07 -19.92
N SER A 543 -11.29 9.07 -20.22
CA SER A 543 -10.70 8.30 -21.33
C SER A 543 -10.60 6.79 -21.01
N ILE A 544 -10.32 6.43 -19.75
CA ILE A 544 -10.28 5.05 -19.27
C ILE A 544 -11.70 4.47 -19.15
N MET A 545 -12.66 5.26 -18.65
CA MET A 545 -14.09 4.92 -18.56
C MET A 545 -14.77 4.82 -19.93
N SER A 546 -14.21 5.45 -20.97
CA SER A 546 -14.66 5.30 -22.36
C SER A 546 -13.98 4.16 -23.11
N SER A 547 -12.98 3.48 -22.51
CA SER A 547 -12.36 2.30 -23.10
C SER A 547 -13.33 1.12 -23.14
N LYS A 548 -13.23 0.30 -24.21
CA LYS A 548 -14.13 -0.85 -24.45
C LYS A 548 -14.09 -1.91 -23.34
N ALA A 549 -13.08 -1.92 -22.48
CA ALA A 549 -12.99 -2.77 -21.29
C ALA A 549 -13.97 -2.35 -20.19
N TYR A 550 -14.18 -1.04 -19.97
CA TYR A 550 -15.12 -0.52 -18.95
C TYR A 550 -16.59 -0.82 -19.31
N ARG A 551 -16.94 -0.76 -20.60
CA ARG A 551 -18.28 -1.16 -21.09
C ARG A 551 -18.59 -2.65 -20.92
N ALA A 552 -17.59 -3.50 -20.62
CA ALA A 552 -17.78 -4.92 -20.42
C ALA A 552 -18.45 -5.29 -19.09
N THR A 553 -18.41 -4.40 -18.09
CA THR A 553 -19.00 -4.58 -16.75
C THR A 553 -20.20 -3.65 -16.51
N GLU A 554 -20.38 -2.60 -17.31
CA GLU A 554 -21.46 -1.62 -17.17
C GLU A 554 -22.88 -2.23 -17.31
N LYS A 555 -23.06 -3.23 -18.19
CA LYS A 555 -24.36 -3.88 -18.42
C LYS A 555 -24.81 -4.79 -17.26
N LEU A 556 -23.89 -5.22 -16.39
CA LEU A 556 -24.22 -5.96 -15.17
C LEU A 556 -24.66 -5.02 -14.02
N ARG A 557 -24.26 -3.74 -14.03
CA ARG A 557 -24.67 -2.73 -13.03
C ARG A 557 -26.08 -2.19 -13.27
N LYS A 558 -26.49 -1.97 -14.52
CA LYS A 558 -27.78 -1.31 -14.85
C LYS A 558 -29.02 -2.20 -14.72
N VAL A 559 -28.88 -3.53 -14.69
CA VAL A 559 -30.03 -4.45 -14.61
C VAL A 559 -30.54 -4.62 -13.17
N LYS A 560 -29.71 -4.41 -12.13
CA LYS A 560 -30.12 -4.60 -10.73
C LYS A 560 -30.98 -3.45 -10.17
N ASN A 561 -30.81 -2.22 -10.65
CA ASN A 561 -31.60 -1.06 -10.20
C ASN A 561 -33.02 -0.98 -10.78
N LYS A 562 -33.40 -1.88 -11.71
CA LYS A 562 -34.76 -1.91 -12.27
C LYS A 562 -35.66 -3.00 -11.69
N PHE A 563 -35.13 -3.89 -10.84
CA PHE A 563 -35.91 -5.00 -10.24
C PHE A 563 -35.99 -4.97 -8.71
N SER A 564 -35.57 -3.88 -8.04
CA SER A 564 -35.83 -3.67 -6.59
C SER A 564 -36.89 -2.60 -6.29
N LYS A 565 -37.66 -2.18 -7.31
CA LYS A 565 -38.90 -1.42 -7.16
C LYS A 565 -39.96 -2.08 -8.04
N GLY A 566 -40.61 -3.09 -7.49
CA GLY A 566 -41.70 -3.86 -8.07
C GLY A 566 -42.21 -4.83 -7.03
#